data_AF-A0A7K1EKI1-F1
#
_entry.id   AF-A0A7K1EKI1-F1
#
_cell.length_a   1.000
_cell.length_b   1.000
_cell.length_c   1.000
_cell.angle_alpha   90.00
_cell.angle_beta   90.00
_cell.angle_gamma   90.00
#
_symmetry.space_group_name_H-M   'P 1'
#
loop_
_entity.id
_entity.type
_entity.pdbx_description
1 polymer ?
#
loop_
_entity_poly.entity_id
_entity_poly.type
_entity_poly.pdbx_seq_one_letter_code
_entity_poly.pdbx_strand_id
1 'polypeptide(L)'
;MTKYTHGAVEGEKTRRCRWCRHTLAAKNGPGRKAEFCSQKCRQWDWVSRQRAADLELSENELVMTRDELDTLKDQIFVLHCALTDAKTDLQHERHTKDSLREILNWLIDAAEPVAAASLTPSLRP
;
A
#
# COMPACT_ATOMS: atom_id res chain seq x y z
N MET A 1 -18.18 20.05 -17.62
CA MET A 1 -18.33 18.61 -17.92
C MET A 1 -16.95 17.99 -18.06
N THR A 2 -16.33 17.66 -16.93
CA THR A 2 -15.01 17.03 -16.90
C THR A 2 -15.24 15.53 -17.05
N LYS A 3 -14.94 15.00 -18.25
CA LYS A 3 -15.08 13.58 -18.55
C LYS A 3 -14.04 12.82 -17.71
N TYR A 4 -14.45 12.28 -16.57
CA TYR A 4 -13.73 11.18 -15.94
C TYR A 4 -14.01 9.93 -16.78
N THR A 5 -13.13 9.69 -17.74
CA THR A 5 -13.09 8.43 -18.47
C THR A 5 -12.55 7.36 -17.53
N HIS A 6 -13.44 6.54 -16.99
CA HIS A 6 -13.12 5.14 -16.71
C HIS A 6 -12.79 4.48 -18.07
N GLY A 7 -11.51 4.48 -18.42
CA GLY A 7 -11.01 3.91 -19.67
C GLY A 7 -9.74 3.15 -19.37
N ALA A 8 -9.88 1.81 -19.35
CA ALA A 8 -8.86 0.79 -19.14
C ALA A 8 -7.40 1.23 -19.39
N VAL A 9 -6.59 1.29 -18.34
CA VAL A 9 -5.14 1.20 -18.48
C VAL A 9 -4.84 -0.29 -18.66
N GLU A 10 -4.62 -0.73 -19.90
CA GLU A 10 -3.88 -1.97 -20.17
C GLU A 10 -2.48 -1.77 -19.59
N GLY A 11 -2.35 -2.10 -18.30
CA GLY A 11 -1.16 -1.85 -17.53
C GLY A 11 -0.03 -2.71 -18.06
N GLU A 12 0.96 -2.08 -18.69
CA GLU A 12 2.32 -2.56 -18.64
C GLU A 12 2.61 -2.93 -17.18
N LYS A 13 2.65 -4.23 -16.87
CA LYS A 13 2.71 -4.75 -15.50
C LYS A 13 3.91 -4.10 -14.81
N THR A 14 3.67 -3.03 -14.06
CA THR A 14 4.73 -2.32 -13.35
C THR A 14 5.28 -3.31 -12.34
N ARG A 15 6.46 -3.84 -12.63
CA ARG A 15 7.08 -4.86 -11.79
C ARG A 15 7.32 -4.23 -10.42
N ARG A 16 7.04 -4.98 -9.36
CA ARG A 16 7.28 -4.54 -7.99
C ARG A 16 8.42 -5.34 -7.38
N CYS A 17 9.19 -4.70 -6.52
CA CYS A 17 10.20 -5.35 -5.71
C CYS A 17 9.56 -6.50 -4.94
N ARG A 18 10.18 -7.69 -4.96
CA ARG A 18 9.65 -8.86 -4.25
C ARG A 18 9.58 -8.66 -2.73
N TRP A 19 10.48 -7.84 -2.19
CA TRP A 19 10.54 -7.50 -0.76
C TRP A 19 9.60 -6.34 -0.38
N CYS A 20 9.94 -5.11 -0.77
CA CYS A 20 9.25 -3.90 -0.31
C CYS A 20 8.07 -3.45 -1.18
N ARG A 21 7.75 -4.18 -2.26
CA ARG A 21 6.70 -3.85 -3.24
C ARG A 21 6.81 -2.48 -3.94
N HIS A 22 7.92 -1.76 -3.75
CA HIS A 22 8.25 -0.55 -4.50
C HIS A 22 8.28 -0.84 -6.01
N THR A 23 7.81 0.10 -6.82
CA THR A 23 7.79 -0.02 -8.28
C THR A 23 9.21 -0.06 -8.83
N LEU A 24 9.48 -1.00 -9.72
CA LEU A 24 10.78 -1.15 -10.37
C LEU A 24 10.75 -0.40 -11.70
N ALA A 25 11.82 0.35 -11.97
CA ALA A 25 11.98 1.03 -13.25
C ALA A 25 11.86 0.02 -14.41
N ALA A 26 11.07 0.39 -15.42
CA ALA A 26 10.97 -0.38 -16.65
C ALA A 26 12.35 -0.43 -17.31
N LYS A 27 12.89 -1.63 -17.47
CA LYS A 27 14.10 -1.85 -18.27
C LYS A 27 13.68 -2.44 -19.61
N ASN A 28 13.73 -1.62 -20.65
CA ASN A 28 13.53 -2.04 -22.03
C ASN A 28 14.89 -2.45 -22.60
N GLY A 29 15.10 -3.76 -22.74
CA GLY A 29 16.34 -4.32 -23.28
C GLY A 29 16.53 -5.80 -22.95
N PRO A 30 17.44 -6.49 -23.64
CA PRO A 30 17.78 -7.88 -23.35
C PRO A 30 18.47 -7.99 -21.97
N GLY A 31 18.07 -8.98 -21.18
CA GLY A 31 18.67 -9.26 -19.87
C GLY A 31 17.68 -9.76 -18.82
N ARG A 32 18.20 -10.25 -17.69
CA ARG A 32 17.37 -10.68 -16.55
C ARG A 32 16.63 -9.47 -15.97
N LYS A 33 15.30 -9.55 -15.94
CA LYS A 33 14.46 -8.50 -15.36
C LYS A 33 14.72 -8.39 -13.85
N ALA A 34 14.84 -7.16 -13.33
CA ALA A 34 15.09 -6.92 -11.91
C ALA A 34 13.94 -7.41 -11.03
N GLU A 35 14.25 -8.13 -9.95
CA GLU A 35 13.28 -8.61 -8.94
C GLU A 35 13.28 -7.76 -7.67
N PHE A 36 14.35 -6.98 -7.45
CA PHE A 36 14.56 -6.18 -6.26
C PHE A 36 14.97 -4.76 -6.62
N CYS A 37 14.57 -3.78 -5.81
CA CYS A 37 14.98 -2.38 -6.01
C CYS A 37 16.39 -2.09 -5.50
N SER A 38 16.94 -2.92 -4.61
CA SER A 38 18.26 -2.73 -3.99
C SER A 38 18.86 -4.06 -3.50
N GLN A 39 20.17 -4.08 -3.26
CA GLN A 39 20.85 -5.22 -2.62
C GLN A 39 20.31 -5.49 -1.21
N LYS A 40 20.00 -4.44 -0.45
CA LYS A 40 19.36 -4.56 0.88
C LYS A 40 18.05 -5.35 0.79
N CYS A 41 17.18 -5.04 -0.17
CA CYS A 41 15.92 -5.79 -0.37
C CYS A 41 16.15 -7.25 -0.73
N ARG A 42 17.18 -7.56 -1.52
CA ARG A 42 17.54 -8.94 -1.85
C ARG A 42 18.02 -9.72 -0.62
N GLN A 43 18.86 -9.10 0.21
CA GLN A 43 19.37 -9.72 1.44
C GLN A 43 18.23 -10.02 2.41
N TRP A 44 17.33 -9.07 2.64
CA TRP A 44 16.22 -9.25 3.58
C TRP A 44 15.20 -10.28 3.10
N ASP A 45 14.92 -10.35 1.80
CA ASP A 45 14.07 -11.41 1.25
C ASP A 45 14.66 -12.81 1.51
N TRP A 46 15.98 -12.96 1.39
CA TRP A 46 16.65 -14.22 1.74
C TRP A 46 16.55 -14.53 3.24
N VAL A 47 16.85 -13.55 4.12
CA VAL A 47 16.74 -13.73 5.58
C VAL A 47 15.32 -14.10 6.00
N SER A 48 14.31 -13.45 5.42
CA SER A 48 12.91 -13.72 5.70
C SER A 48 12.51 -15.15 5.32
N ARG A 49 12.93 -15.61 4.13
CA ARG A 49 12.68 -17.00 3.69
C ARG A 49 13.36 -18.03 4.60
N GLN A 50 14.58 -17.75 5.06
CA GLN A 50 15.28 -18.64 5.98
C GLN A 50 14.53 -18.73 7.32
N ARG A 51 14.14 -17.59 7.90
CA ARG A 51 13.37 -17.56 9.15
C ARG A 51 12.00 -18.23 9.01
N ALA A 52 11.32 -18.05 7.87
CA ALA A 52 10.05 -18.71 7.59
C ALA A 52 10.21 -20.23 7.54
N ALA A 53 11.28 -20.73 6.92
CA ALA A 53 11.60 -22.16 6.90
C ALA A 53 11.89 -22.70 8.31
N ASP A 54 12.64 -21.95 9.14
CA ASP A 54 12.94 -22.34 10.52
C ASP A 54 11.67 -22.40 11.40
N LEU A 55 10.64 -21.62 11.05
CA LEU A 55 9.33 -21.59 11.73
C LEU A 55 8.26 -22.46 11.06
N GLU A 56 8.64 -23.25 10.05
CA GLU A 56 7.73 -24.09 9.25
C GLU A 56 6.54 -23.33 8.65
N LEU A 57 6.72 -22.04 8.36
CA LEU A 57 5.71 -21.20 7.74
C LEU A 57 5.62 -21.48 6.24
N SER A 58 4.39 -21.60 5.74
CA SER A 58 4.10 -21.64 4.32
C SER A 58 4.40 -20.31 3.64
N GLU A 59 4.52 -20.31 2.30
CA GLU A 59 4.85 -19.09 1.54
C GLU A 59 3.85 -17.94 1.70
N ASN A 60 2.63 -18.22 2.18
CA ASN A 60 1.56 -17.25 2.37
C ASN A 60 1.36 -16.86 3.84
N GLU A 61 2.20 -17.34 4.75
CA GLU A 61 2.17 -17.01 6.16
C GLU A 61 3.25 -15.97 6.50
N LEU A 62 2.94 -15.12 7.47
CA LEU A 62 3.86 -14.08 7.93
C LEU A 62 3.70 -13.90 9.44
N VAL A 63 4.81 -13.61 10.11
CA VAL A 63 4.82 -13.22 11.52
C VAL A 63 4.92 -11.71 11.62
N MET A 64 4.00 -11.12 12.38
CA MET A 64 4.01 -9.71 12.75
C MET A 64 3.75 -9.58 14.25
N THR A 65 4.25 -8.51 14.84
CA THR A 65 3.92 -8.22 16.24
C THR A 65 2.44 -7.84 16.35
N ARG A 66 1.86 -8.07 17.53
CA ARG A 66 0.47 -7.68 17.79
C ARG A 66 0.30 -6.16 17.66
N ASP A 67 1.26 -5.40 18.16
CA ASP A 67 1.27 -3.93 18.09
C ASP A 67 1.29 -3.41 16.64
N GLU A 68 2.07 -4.05 15.75
CA GLU A 68 2.08 -3.71 14.32
C GLU A 68 0.72 -4.00 13.66
N LEU A 69 0.10 -5.14 13.99
CA LEU A 69 -1.24 -5.48 13.48
C LEU A 69 -2.30 -4.50 13.98
N ASP A 70 -2.28 -4.18 15.27
CA ASP A 70 -3.25 -3.28 15.88
C ASP A 70 -3.10 -1.85 15.33
N THR A 71 -1.87 -1.37 15.17
CA THR A 71 -1.59 -0.07 14.51
C THR A 71 -2.16 -0.02 13.09
N LEU A 72 -1.96 -1.08 12.29
CA LEU A 72 -2.51 -1.13 10.93
C LEU A 72 -4.06 -1.12 10.94
N LYS A 73 -4.67 -1.89 11.84
CA LYS A 73 -6.13 -1.95 11.98
C LYS A 73 -6.70 -0.59 12.37
N ASP A 74 -6.06 0.12 13.28
CA ASP A 74 -6.47 1.45 13.71
C ASP A 74 -6.40 2.46 12.55
N GLN A 75 -5.32 2.43 11.76
CA GLN A 75 -5.19 3.27 10.57
C GLN A 75 -6.28 2.98 9.51
N ILE A 76 -6.55 1.69 9.26
CA ILE A 76 -7.63 1.27 8.34
C ILE A 76 -9.00 1.71 8.88
N PHE A 77 -9.20 1.63 10.19
CA PHE A 77 -10.44 2.07 10.82
C PHE A 77 -10.67 3.57 10.64
N VAL A 78 -9.64 4.40 10.87
CA VAL A 78 -9.72 5.85 10.61
C VAL A 78 -10.08 6.15 9.16
N LEU A 79 -9.44 5.47 8.19
CA LEU A 79 -9.78 5.60 6.77
C LEU A 79 -11.23 5.17 6.47
N HIS A 80 -11.71 4.09 7.10
CA HIS A 80 -13.09 3.65 6.93
C HIS A 80 -14.10 4.69 7.45
N CYS A 81 -13.85 5.27 8.62
CA CYS A 81 -14.63 6.39 9.14
C CYS A 81 -14.63 7.55 8.15
N ALA A 82 -13.45 7.95 7.68
CA ALA A 82 -13.34 9.06 6.74
C ALA A 82 -14.09 8.83 5.42
N LEU A 83 -14.06 7.60 4.90
CA LEU A 83 -14.85 7.19 3.74
C LEU A 83 -16.36 7.23 4.00
N THR A 84 -16.79 6.88 5.20
CA THR A 84 -18.20 6.88 5.59
C THR A 84 -18.72 8.31 5.75
N ASP A 85 -17.94 9.18 6.39
CA ASP A 85 -18.26 10.59 6.56
C ASP A 85 -18.34 11.28 5.19
N ALA A 86 -17.31 11.10 4.35
CA ALA A 86 -17.30 11.67 3.01
C ALA A 86 -18.50 11.21 2.16
N LYS A 87 -18.90 9.94 2.25
CA LYS A 87 -20.10 9.44 1.56
C LYS A 87 -21.37 10.13 2.05
N THR A 88 -21.48 10.32 3.36
CA THR A 88 -22.63 10.98 3.99
C THR A 88 -22.67 12.45 3.61
N ASP A 89 -21.54 13.15 3.68
CA ASP A 89 -21.42 14.55 3.31
C ASP A 89 -21.79 14.77 1.83
N LEU A 90 -21.29 13.92 0.93
CA LEU A 90 -21.59 14.01 -0.50
C LEU A 90 -23.07 13.77 -0.85
N GLN A 91 -23.88 13.19 0.04
CA GLN A 91 -25.33 13.05 -0.19
C GLN A 91 -26.09 14.38 -0.02
N HIS A 92 -25.50 15.41 0.58
CA HIS A 92 -26.12 16.72 0.69
C HIS A 92 -26.26 17.39 -0.68
N GLU A 93 -27.40 18.04 -0.91
CA GLU A 93 -27.78 18.57 -2.23
C GLU A 93 -26.90 19.72 -2.74
N ARG A 94 -26.20 20.43 -1.85
CA ARG A 94 -25.38 21.60 -2.20
C ARG A 94 -24.03 21.54 -1.55
N HIS A 95 -23.00 21.64 -2.38
CA HIS A 95 -21.61 21.74 -1.96
C HIS A 95 -20.98 23.00 -2.50
N THR A 96 -20.18 23.66 -1.66
CA THR A 96 -19.29 24.72 -2.12
C THR A 96 -17.97 24.11 -2.54
N LYS A 97 -17.14 24.91 -3.23
CA LYS A 97 -15.78 24.48 -3.56
C LYS A 97 -14.96 24.18 -2.29
N ASP A 98 -15.23 24.90 -1.21
CA ASP A 98 -14.49 24.78 0.04
C ASP A 98 -14.95 23.54 0.82
N SER A 99 -16.26 23.26 0.88
CA SER A 99 -16.75 22.02 1.52
C SER A 99 -16.23 20.76 0.81
N LEU A 100 -16.14 20.76 -0.54
CA LEU A 100 -15.54 19.65 -1.28
C LEU A 100 -14.04 19.46 -1.00
N ARG A 101 -13.31 20.55 -0.78
CA ARG A 101 -11.89 20.46 -0.39
C ARG A 101 -11.73 19.94 1.01
N GLU A 102 -12.60 20.33 1.95
CA GLU A 102 -12.58 19.81 3.32
C GLU A 102 -12.81 18.30 3.34
N ILE A 103 -13.85 17.81 2.64
CA ILE A 103 -14.13 16.38 2.51
C ILE A 103 -12.93 15.64 1.91
N LEU A 104 -12.33 16.19 0.84
CA LEU A 104 -11.18 15.57 0.19
C LEU A 104 -9.92 15.58 1.07
N ASN A 105 -9.64 16.68 1.76
CA ASN A 105 -8.48 16.79 2.65
C ASN A 105 -8.61 15.79 3.80
N TRP A 106 -9.79 15.69 4.41
CA TRP A 106 -10.07 14.68 5.45
C TRP A 106 -9.80 13.25 4.95
N LEU A 107 -10.21 12.92 3.72
CA LEU A 107 -9.90 11.62 3.12
C LEU A 107 -8.40 11.41 2.87
N ILE A 108 -7.69 12.43 2.39
CA ILE A 108 -6.24 12.36 2.14
C ILE A 108 -5.48 12.16 3.45
N ASP A 109 -5.81 12.95 4.47
CA ASP A 109 -5.18 12.88 5.79
C ASP A 109 -5.39 11.51 6.44
N ALA A 110 -6.58 10.91 6.28
CA ALA A 110 -6.87 9.56 6.76
C ALA A 110 -6.19 8.46 5.92
N ALA A 111 -5.99 8.69 4.62
CA ALA A 111 -5.38 7.71 3.72
C ALA A 111 -3.85 7.71 3.78
N GLU A 112 -3.22 8.85 4.09
CA GLU A 112 -1.76 9.00 4.08
C GLU A 112 -1.04 8.01 5.03
N PRO A 113 -1.48 7.79 6.28
CA PRO A 113 -0.89 6.78 7.16
C PRO A 113 -0.96 5.37 6.57
N VAL A 114 -2.09 4.99 5.98
CA VAL A 114 -2.28 3.67 5.35
C VAL A 114 -1.42 3.53 4.09
N ALA A 115 -1.28 4.59 3.30
CA ALA A 115 -0.44 4.59 2.10
C ALA A 115 1.06 4.56 2.42
N ALA A 116 1.46 5.21 3.52
CA ALA A 116 2.82 5.21 4.02
C ALA A 116 3.17 3.92 4.79
N ALA A 117 2.16 3.18 5.29
CA ALA A 117 2.35 1.95 6.02
C ALA A 117 3.10 0.92 5.16
N SER A 118 4.35 0.65 5.53
CA SER A 118 5.13 -0.43 4.95
C SER A 118 4.95 -1.68 5.79
N LEU A 119 4.17 -2.63 5.29
CA LEU A 119 4.11 -3.99 5.83
C LEU A 119 5.37 -4.76 5.44
N THR A 120 6.52 -4.23 5.82
CA THR A 120 7.77 -5.01 5.79
C THR A 120 7.78 -5.91 7.01
N PRO A 121 8.14 -7.20 6.86
CA PRO A 121 8.31 -8.10 7.99
C PRO A 121 9.20 -7.44 9.06
N SER A 122 8.75 -7.50 10.31
CA SER A 122 9.44 -6.90 11.44
C SER A 122 10.90 -7.38 11.46
N LEU A 123 11.85 -6.45 11.37
CA LEU A 123 13.28 -6.75 11.33
C LEU A 123 13.87 -6.91 12.73
N ARG A 124 13.04 -6.98 13.78
CA ARG A 124 13.57 -7.18 15.13
C ARG A 124 14.30 -8.52 15.22
N PRO A 125 15.51 -8.55 15.82
CA PRO A 125 16.25 -9.77 16.12
C PRO A 125 15.42 -10.72 16.99
#